data_AF-A0A0R3PVT1-F1
#
_entry.id   AF-A0A0R3PVT1-F1
#
_cell.length_a   1.000
_cell.length_b   1.000
_cell.length_c   1.000
_cell.angle_alpha   90.00
_cell.angle_beta   90.00
_cell.angle_gamma   90.00
#
_symmetry.space_group_name_H-M   'P 1'
#
loop_
_entity.id
_entity.type
_entity.pdbx_description
1 polymer ?
#
loop_
_entity_poly.entity_id
_entity_poly.type
_entity_poly.pdbx_seq_one_letter_code
_entity_poly.pdbx_strand_id
1 'polypeptide(L)'
;METVEAMVGCGNWKEGIFQTFTHLREFLRFQRRRPSSIVLRPLSCSLWSSGMSLRAQFGSAFAQFQKDVLKNETGIFPTFLERTAVGCVVELKYGVLFKKQVVFTQKMLMIENAGVVEQVLFVAPHEEWSFYTDLGEKRVDLRTTSQYVVYQKLSVEANLHLMQTINTQEIRWTAQILHQLSSAFRLFQRIFDMTCRRCKEGMKEFLPPLIFDFRNLKNALHETCR
;
A
#
# COMPACT_ATOMS: atom_id res chain seq x y z
N MET A 1 -63.41 -6.01 3.76
CA MET A 1 -62.32 -5.08 3.36
C MET A 1 -61.19 -5.33 4.34
N GLU A 2 -60.34 -6.30 4.04
CA GLU A 2 -59.18 -6.63 4.88
C GLU A 2 -58.06 -5.65 4.50
N THR A 3 -57.61 -4.87 5.48
CA THR A 3 -56.54 -3.90 5.30
C THR A 3 -55.21 -4.63 5.10
N VAL A 4 -54.37 -4.10 4.21
CA VAL A 4 -53.00 -4.58 3.89
C VAL A 4 -52.15 -4.81 5.15
N GLU A 5 -52.48 -4.14 6.26
CA GLU A 5 -51.88 -4.30 7.57
C GLU A 5 -52.07 -5.70 8.18
N ALA A 6 -53.15 -6.42 7.84
CA ALA A 6 -53.36 -7.80 8.28
C ALA A 6 -52.48 -8.82 7.53
N MET A 7 -51.91 -8.45 6.38
CA MET A 7 -50.96 -9.29 5.63
C MET A 7 -49.52 -9.16 6.15
N VAL A 8 -49.22 -8.15 6.97
CA VAL A 8 -47.94 -8.02 7.68
C VAL A 8 -48.00 -8.83 8.99
N GLY A 9 -48.39 -10.09 8.87
CA GLY A 9 -48.40 -11.03 9.99
C GLY A 9 -46.98 -11.20 10.53
N CYS A 10 -46.84 -11.09 11.85
CA CYS A 10 -45.63 -11.30 12.67
C CYS A 10 -44.85 -12.63 12.42
N GLY A 11 -45.24 -13.47 11.46
CA GLY A 11 -44.53 -14.69 11.07
C GLY A 11 -43.28 -14.43 10.23
N ASN A 12 -43.25 -13.36 9.43
CA ASN A 12 -42.13 -13.08 8.50
C ASN A 12 -41.11 -12.07 9.04
N TRP A 13 -41.31 -11.50 10.23
CA TRP A 13 -40.35 -10.56 10.83
C TRP A 13 -39.00 -11.23 11.11
N LYS A 14 -39.02 -12.48 11.61
CA LYS A 14 -37.81 -13.25 11.89
C LYS A 14 -37.09 -13.68 10.61
N GLU A 15 -37.83 -14.05 9.57
CA GLU A 15 -37.28 -14.41 8.26
C GLU A 15 -36.70 -13.18 7.55
N GLY A 16 -37.41 -12.04 7.57
CA GLY A 16 -36.91 -10.78 7.03
C GLY A 16 -35.64 -10.30 7.74
N ILE A 17 -35.60 -10.40 9.07
CA ILE A 17 -34.39 -10.12 9.86
C ILE A 17 -33.26 -11.08 9.50
N PHE A 18 -33.55 -12.39 9.40
CA PHE A 18 -32.55 -13.41 9.07
C PHE A 18 -31.98 -13.20 7.66
N GLN A 19 -32.81 -12.91 6.66
CA GLN A 19 -32.36 -12.61 5.31
C GLN A 19 -31.57 -11.30 5.24
N THR A 20 -31.97 -10.29 6.02
CA THR A 20 -31.25 -9.01 6.13
C THR A 20 -29.87 -9.20 6.77
N PHE A 21 -29.77 -9.96 7.87
CA PHE A 21 -28.49 -10.29 8.49
C PHE A 21 -27.62 -11.20 7.61
N THR A 22 -28.23 -12.10 6.84
CA THR A 22 -27.51 -12.95 5.89
C THR A 22 -26.96 -12.14 4.74
N HIS A 23 -27.73 -11.21 4.17
CA HIS A 23 -27.26 -10.26 3.16
C HIS A 23 -26.20 -9.30 3.70
N LEU A 24 -26.37 -8.75 4.90
CA LEU A 24 -25.36 -7.93 5.56
C LEU A 24 -24.08 -8.74 5.83
N ARG A 25 -24.20 -10.01 6.24
CA ARG A 25 -23.04 -10.90 6.44
C ARG A 25 -22.33 -11.21 5.12
N GLU A 26 -23.06 -11.44 4.03
CA GLU A 26 -22.50 -11.62 2.68
C GLU A 26 -21.82 -10.32 2.20
N PHE A 27 -22.42 -9.16 2.42
CA PHE A 27 -21.86 -7.85 2.11
C PHE A 27 -20.58 -7.54 2.91
N LEU A 28 -20.57 -7.88 4.20
CA LEU A 28 -19.40 -7.77 5.07
C LEU A 28 -18.32 -8.82 4.74
N ARG A 29 -18.70 -9.99 4.21
CA ARG A 29 -17.77 -10.97 3.62
C ARG A 29 -17.14 -10.43 2.33
N PHE A 30 -17.86 -9.66 1.52
CA PHE A 30 -17.29 -8.90 0.40
C PHE A 30 -16.31 -7.80 0.87
N GLN A 31 -16.45 -7.29 2.09
CA GLN A 31 -15.45 -6.38 2.71
C GLN A 31 -14.22 -7.11 3.25
N ARG A 32 -14.27 -8.43 3.49
CA ARG A 32 -13.07 -9.28 3.65
C ARG A 32 -12.45 -9.54 2.28
N ARG A 33 -12.02 -8.44 1.65
CA ARG A 33 -11.51 -8.42 0.28
C ARG A 33 -10.28 -9.31 0.19
N ARG A 34 -10.38 -10.37 -0.62
CA ARG A 34 -9.23 -10.84 -1.40
C ARG A 34 -8.59 -9.62 -2.06
N PRO A 35 -7.25 -9.48 -2.08
CA PRO A 35 -6.60 -8.43 -2.85
C PRO A 35 -7.07 -8.57 -4.30
N SER A 36 -7.81 -7.57 -4.78
CA SER A 36 -8.37 -7.58 -6.12
C SER A 36 -7.23 -7.51 -7.13
N SER A 37 -6.99 -8.61 -7.83
CA SER A 37 -6.26 -8.60 -9.10
C SER A 37 -7.05 -7.74 -10.08
N ILE A 38 -6.53 -6.56 -10.42
CA ILE A 38 -6.88 -5.77 -11.60
C ILE A 38 -8.41 -5.61 -11.79
N VAL A 39 -9.00 -4.61 -11.13
CA VAL A 39 -10.37 -4.17 -11.44
C VAL A 39 -10.33 -2.69 -11.79
N LEU A 40 -10.98 -2.32 -12.90
CA LEU A 40 -11.28 -0.94 -13.28
C LEU A 40 -11.92 -0.23 -12.08
N ARG A 41 -11.24 0.82 -11.58
CA ARG A 41 -11.59 1.57 -10.35
C ARG A 41 -13.10 1.78 -10.21
N PRO A 42 -13.77 1.27 -9.17
CA PRO A 42 -15.09 1.74 -8.83
C PRO A 42 -14.97 3.10 -8.14
N LEU A 43 -15.53 4.14 -8.76
CA LEU A 43 -15.93 5.34 -8.04
C LEU A 43 -17.09 4.96 -7.11
N SER A 44 -16.86 4.96 -5.80
CA SER A 44 -17.96 5.00 -4.84
C SER A 44 -17.62 5.98 -3.72
N CYS A 45 -17.98 7.24 -3.97
CA CYS A 45 -18.12 8.25 -2.94
C CYS A 45 -19.41 7.92 -2.16
N SER A 46 -19.31 7.57 -0.88
CA SER A 46 -20.44 7.64 0.03
C SER A 46 -20.24 8.84 0.95
N LEU A 47 -21.09 9.84 0.76
CA LEU A 47 -21.29 10.97 1.67
C LEU A 47 -21.69 10.47 3.07
N TRP A 48 -21.63 11.38 4.05
CA TRP A 48 -22.07 11.25 5.45
C TRP A 48 -21.01 10.77 6.45
N SER A 49 -19.91 11.51 6.56
CA SER A 49 -19.25 11.69 7.86
C SER A 49 -19.04 13.17 8.11
N SER A 50 -19.49 13.66 9.27
CA SER A 50 -19.29 15.04 9.75
C SER A 50 -17.82 15.35 10.10
N GLY A 51 -16.88 14.49 9.69
CA GLY A 51 -15.45 14.60 9.93
C GLY A 51 -14.67 14.77 8.63
N MET A 52 -13.38 15.09 8.73
CA MET A 52 -12.50 15.07 7.56
C MET A 52 -12.53 13.69 6.90
N SER A 53 -12.74 13.63 5.58
CA SER A 53 -12.67 12.38 4.83
C SER A 53 -11.31 11.70 5.04
N LEU A 54 -11.26 10.36 4.99
CA LEU A 54 -10.00 9.61 5.15
C LEU A 54 -8.93 10.08 4.16
N ARG A 55 -9.34 10.44 2.94
CA ARG A 55 -8.49 11.07 1.93
C ARG A 55 -7.90 12.41 2.38
N ALA A 56 -8.73 13.26 2.99
CA ALA A 56 -8.29 14.55 3.51
C ALA A 56 -7.36 14.38 4.72
N GLN A 57 -7.62 13.38 5.58
CA GLN A 57 -6.71 12.99 6.67
C GLN A 57 -5.37 12.48 6.13
N PHE A 58 -5.37 11.62 5.12
CA PHE A 58 -4.14 11.17 4.46
C PHE A 58 -3.38 12.34 3.86
N GLY A 59 -4.07 13.24 3.15
CA GLY A 59 -3.45 14.42 2.53
C GLY A 59 -2.78 15.35 3.55
N SER A 60 -3.44 15.63 4.68
CA SER A 60 -2.87 16.46 5.74
C SER A 60 -1.71 15.76 6.46
N ALA A 61 -1.88 14.47 6.78
CA ALA A 61 -0.84 13.64 7.38
C ALA A 61 0.41 13.55 6.49
N PHE A 62 0.22 13.39 5.18
CA PHE A 62 1.31 13.30 4.22
C PHE A 62 2.04 14.63 4.04
N ALA A 63 1.32 15.75 3.99
CA ALA A 63 1.93 17.07 3.94
C ALA A 63 2.78 17.35 5.19
N GLN A 64 2.32 16.91 6.36
CA GLN A 64 3.08 17.01 7.60
C GLN A 64 4.30 16.08 7.58
N PHE A 65 4.14 14.82 7.19
CA PHE A 65 5.23 13.86 7.00
C PHE A 65 6.32 14.39 6.06
N GLN A 66 5.95 15.01 4.93
CA GLN A 66 6.90 15.60 4.00
C GLN A 66 7.73 16.71 4.64
N LYS A 67 7.10 17.58 5.45
CA LYS A 67 7.83 18.62 6.21
C LYS A 67 8.77 18.03 7.25
N ASP A 68 8.32 17.02 7.99
CA ASP A 68 9.09 16.39 9.06
C ASP A 68 10.31 15.63 8.51
N VAL A 69 10.12 14.93 7.40
CA VAL A 69 11.20 14.21 6.69
C VAL A 69 12.29 15.16 6.19
N LEU A 70 11.90 16.30 5.62
CA LEU A 70 12.83 17.33 5.15
C LEU A 70 13.59 17.98 6.30
N LYS A 71 12.90 18.27 7.41
CA LYS A 71 13.51 18.89 8.61
C LYS A 71 14.50 17.97 9.32
N ASN A 72 14.18 16.68 9.41
CA ASN A 72 14.93 15.71 10.20
C ASN A 72 16.00 14.95 9.39
N GLU A 73 16.23 15.33 8.12
CA GLU A 73 17.22 14.71 7.22
C GLU A 73 17.17 13.17 7.22
N THR A 74 15.97 12.60 7.28
CA THR A 74 15.80 11.15 7.49
C THR A 74 16.31 10.28 6.34
N GLY A 75 16.68 10.88 5.20
CA GLY A 75 17.08 10.17 3.97
C GLY A 75 15.89 9.62 3.18
N ILE A 76 14.68 10.11 3.45
CA ILE A 76 13.47 9.81 2.69
C ILE A 76 13.12 11.06 1.86
N PHE A 77 12.71 10.88 0.62
CA PHE A 77 12.38 11.97 -0.30
C PHE A 77 11.02 11.67 -0.92
N PRO A 78 9.93 12.15 -0.30
CA PRO A 78 8.57 11.98 -0.78
C PRO A 78 8.20 12.98 -1.87
N THR A 79 7.58 12.50 -2.94
CA THR A 79 7.09 13.30 -4.07
C THR A 79 5.72 12.81 -4.51
N PHE A 80 4.80 13.72 -4.85
CA PHE A 80 3.56 13.35 -5.52
C PHE A 80 3.82 13.19 -7.02
N LEU A 81 3.48 12.03 -7.58
CA LEU A 81 3.47 11.83 -9.03
C LEU A 81 2.09 12.14 -9.61
N GLU A 82 1.03 11.76 -8.89
CA GLU A 82 -0.34 12.10 -9.26
C GLU A 82 -1.16 12.50 -8.06
N ARG A 83 -2.08 13.44 -8.28
CA ARG A 83 -3.08 13.82 -7.30
C ARG A 83 -4.43 13.99 -7.98
N THR A 84 -5.39 13.17 -7.58
CA THR A 84 -6.77 13.27 -8.03
C THR A 84 -7.68 13.58 -6.84
N ALA A 85 -8.95 13.88 -7.12
CA ALA A 85 -9.95 14.11 -6.07
C ALA A 85 -10.17 12.87 -5.18
N VAL A 86 -10.00 11.67 -5.75
CA VAL A 86 -10.29 10.40 -5.08
C VAL A 86 -9.06 9.66 -4.57
N GLY A 87 -7.86 9.96 -5.07
CA GLY A 87 -6.64 9.26 -4.65
C GLY A 87 -5.36 10.00 -5.02
N CYS A 88 -4.22 9.40 -4.73
CA CYS A 88 -2.93 9.89 -5.17
C CYS A 88 -1.92 8.76 -5.35
N VAL A 89 -0.94 9.05 -6.21
CA VAL A 89 0.22 8.20 -6.40
C VAL A 89 1.42 8.96 -5.88
N VAL A 90 2.06 8.37 -4.88
CA VAL A 90 3.20 8.95 -4.18
C VAL A 90 4.44 8.15 -4.51
N GLU A 91 5.51 8.85 -4.87
CA GLU A 91 6.85 8.29 -4.94
C GLU A 91 7.60 8.55 -3.63
N LEU A 92 8.23 7.50 -3.11
CA LEU A 92 9.15 7.56 -1.98
C LEU A 92 10.51 7.09 -2.48
N LYS A 93 11.47 8.01 -2.52
CA LYS A 93 12.88 7.67 -2.74
C LYS A 93 13.60 7.62 -1.40
N TYR A 94 14.39 6.59 -1.20
CA TYR A 94 15.23 6.45 -0.04
C TYR A 94 16.68 6.62 -0.50
N GLY A 95 17.40 7.51 0.16
CA GLY A 95 18.76 7.84 -0.24
C GLY A 95 19.64 8.27 0.92
N VAL A 96 20.94 8.29 0.65
CA VAL A 96 21.96 8.78 1.57
C VAL A 96 22.56 10.04 0.98
N LEU A 97 22.65 11.09 1.79
CA LEU A 97 23.35 12.32 1.42
C LEU A 97 24.85 12.09 1.61
N PHE A 98 25.62 12.18 0.53
CA PHE A 98 27.08 12.10 0.58
C PHE A 98 27.67 13.30 -0.17
N LYS A 99 28.45 14.14 0.54
CA LYS A 99 29.16 15.29 -0.05
C LYS A 99 28.28 16.18 -0.96
N LYS A 100 27.06 16.51 -0.50
CA LYS A 100 26.03 17.30 -1.22
C LYS A 100 25.37 16.61 -2.42
N GLN A 101 25.68 15.35 -2.71
CA GLN A 101 24.93 14.53 -3.66
C GLN A 101 24.04 13.54 -2.92
N VAL A 102 22.83 13.34 -3.41
CA VAL A 102 21.93 12.30 -2.89
C VAL A 102 22.06 11.08 -3.77
N VAL A 103 22.44 9.95 -3.17
CA VAL A 103 22.44 8.65 -3.85
C VAL A 103 21.21 7.88 -3.39
N PHE A 104 20.29 7.62 -4.32
CA PHE A 104 19.10 6.82 -4.04
C PHE A 104 19.43 5.34 -4.07
N THR A 105 19.10 4.64 -3.00
CA THR A 105 19.34 3.21 -2.83
C THR A 105 18.08 2.37 -3.01
N GLN A 106 16.91 2.99 -2.86
CA GLN A 106 15.62 2.33 -3.08
C GLN A 106 14.59 3.34 -3.56
N LYS A 107 13.69 2.89 -4.43
CA LYS A 107 12.59 3.68 -4.95
C LYS A 107 11.29 2.89 -4.84
N MET A 108 10.24 3.55 -4.38
CA MET A 108 8.96 2.94 -4.08
C MET A 108 7.81 3.83 -4.58
N LEU A 109 6.76 3.20 -5.09
CA LEU A 109 5.48 3.81 -5.38
C LEU A 109 4.47 3.39 -4.31
N MET A 110 3.71 4.33 -3.78
CA MET A 110 2.59 4.09 -2.89
C MET A 110 1.32 4.60 -3.57
N ILE A 111 0.34 3.71 -3.73
CA ILE A 111 -0.92 3.99 -4.41
C ILE A 111 -1.98 4.11 -3.33
N GLU A 112 -2.54 5.31 -3.20
CA GLU A 112 -3.61 5.64 -2.26
C GLU A 112 -4.90 5.92 -3.01
N ASN A 113 -5.99 5.33 -2.54
CA ASN A 113 -7.33 5.50 -3.08
C ASN A 113 -8.33 5.66 -1.93
N ALA A 114 -9.10 6.74 -1.96
CA ALA A 114 -10.15 7.09 -0.99
C ALA A 114 -9.72 7.07 0.49
N GLY A 115 -8.45 7.33 0.77
CA GLY A 115 -7.83 7.29 2.10
C GLY A 115 -7.29 5.92 2.49
N VAL A 116 -7.14 4.98 1.56
CA VAL A 116 -6.58 3.64 1.81
C VAL A 116 -5.38 3.43 0.90
N VAL A 117 -4.26 2.97 1.46
CA VAL A 117 -3.11 2.54 0.65
C VAL A 117 -3.44 1.16 0.09
N GLU A 118 -3.73 1.10 -1.20
CA GLU A 118 -4.14 -0.13 -1.89
C GLU A 118 -2.94 -1.02 -2.21
N GLN A 119 -1.86 -0.39 -2.67
CA GLN A 119 -0.71 -1.11 -3.18
C GLN A 119 0.59 -0.32 -3.03
N VAL A 120 1.68 -1.05 -2.83
CA VAL A 120 3.05 -0.56 -2.84
C VAL A 120 3.85 -1.30 -3.91
N LEU A 121 4.61 -0.57 -4.72
CA LEU A 121 5.49 -1.13 -5.75
C LEU A 121 6.93 -0.70 -5.50
N PHE A 122 7.87 -1.62 -5.59
CA PHE A 122 9.31 -1.35 -5.57
C PHE A 122 9.87 -1.46 -6.98
N VAL A 123 10.77 -0.54 -7.29
CA VAL A 123 11.44 -0.42 -8.58
C VAL A 123 12.89 -0.06 -8.32
N ALA A 124 13.80 -0.47 -9.21
CA ALA A 124 15.21 -0.14 -9.05
C ALA A 124 15.42 1.38 -9.04
N PRO A 125 16.41 1.89 -8.30
CA PRO A 125 16.63 3.33 -8.19
C PRO A 125 16.86 4.05 -9.52
N HIS A 126 17.45 3.36 -10.51
CA HIS A 126 17.77 3.89 -11.85
C HIS A 126 16.68 3.68 -12.89
N GLU A 127 15.69 2.82 -12.63
CA GLU A 127 14.56 2.65 -13.55
C GLU A 127 13.70 3.91 -13.52
N GLU A 128 13.00 4.22 -14.61
CA GLU A 128 12.07 5.36 -14.68
C GLU A 128 10.61 4.87 -14.64
N TRP A 129 9.71 5.75 -14.22
CA TRP A 129 8.28 5.45 -14.27
C TRP A 129 7.76 5.61 -15.69
N SER A 130 6.97 4.64 -16.14
CA SER A 130 6.26 4.76 -17.41
C SER A 130 5.01 5.60 -17.22
N PHE A 131 4.73 6.50 -18.17
CA PHE A 131 3.54 7.34 -18.15
C PHE A 131 2.74 7.14 -19.43
N TYR A 132 1.42 7.14 -19.31
CA TYR A 132 0.48 7.20 -20.43
C TYR A 132 -0.38 8.46 -20.30
N THR A 133 -1.00 8.87 -21.40
CA THR A 133 -1.92 10.01 -21.41
C THR A 133 -3.35 9.50 -21.30
N ASP A 134 -4.06 9.95 -20.27
CA ASP A 134 -5.47 9.65 -20.04
C ASP A 134 -6.25 10.96 -20.02
N LEU A 135 -7.12 11.17 -21.01
CA LEU A 135 -7.92 12.39 -21.17
C LEU A 135 -7.08 13.69 -21.13
N GLY A 136 -5.84 13.64 -21.61
CA GLY A 136 -4.91 14.79 -21.63
C GLY A 136 -4.04 14.93 -20.37
N GLU A 137 -4.29 14.16 -19.32
CA GLU A 137 -3.46 14.12 -18.12
C GLU A 137 -2.40 13.01 -18.23
N LYS A 138 -1.17 13.29 -17.76
CA LYS A 138 -0.13 12.26 -17.64
C LYS A 138 -0.41 11.41 -16.40
N ARG A 139 -0.53 10.09 -16.59
CA ARG A 139 -0.72 9.10 -15.54
C ARG A 139 0.36 8.04 -15.57
N VAL A 140 0.85 7.64 -14.40
CA VAL A 140 1.77 6.54 -14.14
C VAL A 140 1.11 5.24 -14.55
N ASP A 141 1.80 4.48 -15.39
CA ASP A 141 1.37 3.14 -15.77
C ASP A 141 1.67 2.14 -14.66
N LEU A 142 0.65 1.83 -13.86
CA LEU A 142 0.73 0.87 -12.76
C LEU A 142 0.86 -0.59 -13.24
N ARG A 143 0.74 -0.86 -14.53
CA ARG A 143 0.95 -2.21 -15.11
C ARG A 143 2.43 -2.52 -15.26
N THR A 144 3.28 -1.48 -15.27
CA THR A 144 4.72 -1.66 -15.37
C THR A 144 5.30 -2.10 -14.03
N THR A 145 5.95 -3.26 -14.04
CA THR A 145 6.73 -3.78 -12.91
C THR A 145 8.21 -3.57 -13.16
N SER A 146 9.03 -3.57 -12.11
CA SER A 146 10.49 -3.54 -12.25
C SER A 146 10.98 -4.67 -13.18
N GLN A 147 12.01 -4.41 -13.97
CA GLN A 147 12.70 -5.41 -14.79
C GLN A 147 13.45 -6.43 -13.93
N TYR A 148 13.80 -6.07 -12.69
CA TYR A 148 14.53 -6.95 -11.79
C TYR A 148 13.59 -7.72 -10.86
N VAL A 149 13.71 -9.04 -10.90
CA VAL A 149 12.91 -9.98 -10.11
C VAL A 149 12.98 -9.68 -8.61
N VAL A 150 14.12 -9.20 -8.10
CA VAL A 150 14.27 -8.82 -6.69
C VAL A 150 13.27 -7.74 -6.26
N TYR A 151 13.10 -6.67 -7.04
CA TYR A 151 12.15 -5.60 -6.70
C TYR A 151 10.69 -6.02 -6.90
N GLN A 152 10.42 -6.91 -7.85
CA GLN A 152 9.10 -7.54 -7.99
C GLN A 152 8.75 -8.32 -6.71
N LYS A 153 9.66 -9.16 -6.20
CA LYS A 153 9.43 -9.91 -4.96
C LYS A 153 9.30 -9.00 -3.74
N LEU A 154 10.12 -7.93 -3.64
CA LEU A 154 9.97 -6.92 -2.58
C LEU A 154 8.59 -6.26 -2.60
N SER A 155 8.04 -5.99 -3.80
CA SER A 155 6.69 -5.47 -3.96
C SER A 155 5.65 -6.45 -3.40
N VAL A 156 5.77 -7.74 -3.71
CA VAL A 156 4.86 -8.77 -3.18
C VAL A 156 4.90 -8.80 -1.65
N GLU A 157 6.09 -8.85 -1.05
CA GLU A 157 6.25 -8.89 0.42
C GLU A 157 5.73 -7.63 1.11
N ALA A 158 6.00 -6.46 0.53
CA ALA A 158 5.50 -5.20 1.07
C ALA A 158 3.98 -5.13 1.05
N ASN A 159 3.34 -5.65 0.01
CA ASN A 159 1.87 -5.72 -0.06
C ASN A 159 1.30 -6.75 0.91
N LEU A 160 1.96 -7.89 1.13
CA LEU A 160 1.58 -8.84 2.19
C LEU A 160 1.64 -8.17 3.57
N HIS A 161 2.72 -7.45 3.87
CA HIS A 161 2.87 -6.70 5.12
C HIS A 161 1.83 -5.59 5.26
N LEU A 162 1.56 -4.85 4.18
CA LEU A 162 0.52 -3.82 4.13
C LEU A 162 -0.86 -4.42 4.46
N MET A 163 -1.22 -5.55 3.84
CA MET A 163 -2.49 -6.22 4.12
C MET A 163 -2.61 -6.68 5.57
N GLN A 164 -1.52 -7.18 6.17
CA GLN A 164 -1.53 -7.66 7.55
C GLN A 164 -1.57 -6.53 8.58
N THR A 165 -0.91 -5.40 8.28
CA THR A 165 -0.67 -4.33 9.26
C THR A 165 -1.67 -3.18 9.14
N ILE A 166 -2.10 -2.87 7.92
CA ILE A 166 -2.87 -1.66 7.62
C ILE A 166 -4.33 -1.98 7.27
N ASN A 167 -4.59 -3.00 6.45
CA ASN A 167 -5.95 -3.32 6.00
C ASN A 167 -6.82 -4.03 7.06
N THR A 168 -6.28 -4.32 8.25
CA THR A 168 -6.98 -4.98 9.35
C THR A 168 -7.54 -4.01 10.39
N GLN A 169 -7.22 -2.71 10.30
CA GLN A 169 -7.62 -1.69 11.28
C GLN A 169 -8.28 -0.49 10.60
N GLU A 170 -9.26 0.14 11.25
CA GLU A 170 -9.76 1.46 10.84
C GLU A 170 -8.65 2.50 11.08
N ILE A 171 -7.86 2.80 10.05
CA ILE A 171 -6.73 3.70 10.18
C ILE A 171 -7.19 5.16 10.17
N ARG A 172 -6.78 5.89 11.21
CA ARG A 172 -6.71 7.35 11.19
C ARG A 172 -5.31 7.77 10.78
N TRP A 173 -5.16 8.35 9.60
CA TRP A 173 -3.85 8.74 9.10
C TRP A 173 -3.23 9.85 9.94
N THR A 174 -1.99 9.63 10.35
CA THR A 174 -1.14 10.63 11.01
C THR A 174 0.25 10.61 10.37
N ALA A 175 0.99 11.71 10.49
CA ALA A 175 2.38 11.75 10.01
C ALA A 175 3.24 10.66 10.67
N GLN A 176 2.97 10.33 11.94
CA GLN A 176 3.67 9.28 12.67
C GLN A 176 3.44 7.89 12.07
N ILE A 177 2.22 7.55 11.65
CA ILE A 177 1.93 6.28 10.98
C ILE A 177 2.67 6.21 9.64
N LEU A 178 2.69 7.30 8.87
CA LEU A 178 3.45 7.37 7.62
C LEU A 178 4.96 7.24 7.86
N HIS A 179 5.49 7.82 8.93
CA HIS A 179 6.88 7.60 9.35
C HIS A 179 7.17 6.15 9.71
N GLN A 180 6.29 5.50 10.47
CA GLN A 180 6.45 4.09 10.85
C GLN A 180 6.40 3.18 9.61
N LEU A 181 5.44 3.42 8.72
CA LEU A 181 5.28 2.66 7.48
C LEU A 181 6.50 2.83 6.55
N SER A 182 6.90 4.08 6.29
CA SER A 182 8.05 4.37 5.43
C SER A 182 9.36 3.84 6.03
N SER A 183 9.52 3.88 7.35
CA SER A 183 10.68 3.31 8.06
C SER A 183 10.71 1.79 8.01
N ALA A 184 9.55 1.13 8.13
CA ALA A 184 9.45 -0.32 7.96
C ALA A 184 9.86 -0.73 6.54
N PHE A 185 9.38 0.00 5.53
CA PHE A 185 9.77 -0.24 4.13
C PHE A 185 11.25 0.04 3.84
N ARG A 186 11.87 0.97 4.56
CA ARG A 186 13.32 1.20 4.48
C ARG A 186 14.13 -0.01 4.95
N LEU A 187 13.60 -0.87 5.83
CA LEU A 187 14.31 -2.07 6.27
C LEU A 187 14.57 -3.06 5.12
N PHE A 188 13.79 -3.01 4.04
CA PHE A 188 14.06 -3.80 2.83
C PHE A 188 15.42 -3.48 2.20
N GLN A 189 15.99 -2.29 2.44
CA GLN A 189 17.36 -1.97 2.01
C GLN A 189 18.40 -2.89 2.65
N ARG A 190 18.20 -3.22 3.93
CA ARG A 190 19.14 -4.07 4.66
C ARG A 190 19.25 -5.45 4.05
N ILE A 191 18.25 -5.89 3.29
CA ILE A 191 18.26 -7.20 2.66
C ILE A 191 19.45 -7.35 1.71
N PHE A 192 19.81 -6.29 0.99
CA PHE A 192 20.94 -6.28 0.08
C PHE A 192 22.29 -6.37 0.81
N ASP A 193 22.38 -5.85 2.03
CA ASP A 193 23.63 -5.87 2.81
C ASP A 193 23.88 -7.18 3.56
N MET A 194 22.95 -8.13 3.53
CA MET A 194 23.10 -9.40 4.24
C MET A 194 23.94 -10.42 3.48
N THR A 195 24.37 -11.44 4.19
CA THR A 195 25.00 -12.65 3.63
C THR A 195 24.06 -13.84 3.71
N CYS A 196 24.07 -14.67 2.68
CA CYS A 196 23.31 -15.91 2.64
C CYS A 196 23.82 -16.87 3.72
N ARG A 197 22.91 -17.45 4.50
CA ARG A 197 23.25 -18.39 5.59
C ARG A 197 23.99 -19.63 5.09
N ARG A 198 23.67 -20.11 3.88
CA ARG A 198 24.24 -21.34 3.29
C ARG A 198 25.55 -21.09 2.55
N CYS A 199 25.55 -20.23 1.52
CA CYS A 199 26.74 -20.01 0.69
C CYS A 199 27.67 -18.90 1.21
N LYS A 200 27.26 -18.14 2.22
CA LYS A 200 28.02 -17.01 2.81
C LYS A 200 28.27 -15.81 1.90
N GLU A 201 27.91 -15.89 0.63
CA GLU A 201 27.94 -14.76 -0.30
C GLU A 201 26.92 -13.67 0.05
N GLY A 202 27.23 -12.44 -0.34
CA GLY A 202 26.36 -11.29 -0.13
C GLY A 202 25.12 -11.33 -1.03
N MET A 203 23.97 -10.87 -0.52
CA MET A 203 22.71 -10.76 -1.29
C MET A 203 22.76 -9.66 -2.37
N LYS A 204 23.88 -8.94 -2.49
CA LYS A 204 24.12 -7.82 -3.42
C LYS A 204 24.17 -8.21 -4.89
N GLU A 205 24.28 -9.50 -5.22
CA GLU A 205 24.29 -9.96 -6.62
C GLU A 205 22.91 -9.93 -7.29
N PHE A 206 21.94 -9.19 -6.75
CA PHE A 206 20.56 -9.06 -7.25
C PHE A 206 19.81 -10.39 -7.41
N LEU A 207 20.36 -11.48 -6.86
CA LEU A 207 19.66 -12.74 -6.73
C LEU A 207 18.50 -12.53 -5.75
N PRO A 208 17.26 -12.86 -6.15
CA PRO A 208 16.10 -12.54 -5.35
C PRO A 208 16.25 -13.21 -3.97
N PRO A 209 16.27 -12.42 -2.87
CA PRO A 209 16.21 -12.99 -1.54
C PRO A 209 14.94 -13.81 -1.46
N LEU A 210 15.05 -15.10 -1.08
CA LEU A 210 13.86 -15.86 -0.75
C LEU A 210 13.20 -15.17 0.44
N ILE A 211 11.97 -14.72 0.21
CA ILE A 211 10.88 -14.49 1.16
C ILE A 211 11.38 -14.29 2.57
N PHE A 212 11.52 -13.01 2.92
CA PHE A 212 12.05 -12.58 4.19
C PHE A 212 10.93 -12.13 5.10
N ASP A 213 10.81 -12.74 6.28
CA ASP A 213 10.28 -12.01 7.42
C ASP A 213 11.34 -10.96 7.79
N PHE A 214 11.17 -9.72 7.35
CA PHE A 214 12.09 -8.61 7.65
C PHE A 214 12.29 -8.40 9.16
N ARG A 215 11.47 -9.03 10.02
CA ARG A 215 11.66 -9.08 11.48
C ARG A 215 12.77 -10.05 11.92
N ASN A 216 13.10 -11.07 11.11
CA ASN A 216 14.10 -12.09 11.43
C ASN A 216 15.19 -12.21 10.35
N LEU A 217 15.99 -11.15 10.22
CA LEU A 217 17.12 -10.97 9.30
C LEU A 217 18.19 -12.10 9.32
N LYS A 218 18.18 -12.98 10.32
CA LYS A 218 19.21 -14.03 10.50
C LYS A 218 19.06 -15.25 9.57
N ASN A 219 17.92 -15.39 8.89
CA ASN A 219 17.59 -16.57 8.08
C ASN A 219 17.69 -16.33 6.57
N ALA A 220 18.53 -15.39 6.15
CA ALA A 220 18.71 -15.04 4.74
C ALA A 220 19.20 -16.21 3.90
N LEU A 221 18.51 -16.51 2.80
CA LEU A 221 18.93 -17.53 1.84
C LEU A 221 18.68 -17.04 0.41
N HIS A 222 19.63 -17.33 -0.49
CA HIS A 222 19.39 -17.23 -1.93
C HIS A 222 18.38 -18.30 -2.36
N GLU A 223 17.65 -18.03 -3.44
CA GLU A 223 16.72 -18.98 -4.04
C GLU A 223 17.36 -20.31 -4.43
N THR A 224 18.56 -20.25 -4.98
CA THR A 224 19.38 -21.42 -5.33
C THR A 224 19.96 -22.15 -4.13
N CYS A 225 19.99 -21.51 -2.96
CA CYS A 225 20.57 -22.06 -1.74
C CYS A 225 19.54 -22.77 -0.84
N ARG A 226 18.33 -23.00 -1.33
CA ARG A 226 17.32 -23.81 -0.64
C ARG A 226 17.69 -25.29 -0.64
#